data_AF-A0A6I8VYL5-F1
#
_entry.id   AF-A0A6I8VYL5-F1
#
_cell.length_a   1.000
_cell.length_b   1.000
_cell.length_c   1.000
_cell.angle_alpha   90.00
_cell.angle_beta   90.00
_cell.angle_gamma   90.00
#
_symmetry.space_group_name_H-M   'P 1'
#
loop_
_entity.id
_entity.type
_entity.pdbx_description
1 polymer ?
#
loop_
_entity_poly.entity_id
_entity_poly.type
_entity_poly.pdbx_seq_one_letter_code
_entity_poly.pdbx_strand_id
1 'polypeptide(L)'
;MDGDPFEESDPASTKKQREQVLEVARQRPATNVAKSIVAYEEQPDLSILVVLLEEISKNSDYSTDLRLSTEYYGNHLLRLCKDRNVPRRVALGCGGSAIQSLGKIYADRVEYIGQTTEHINESMSSAQREASEKNTSG
;
A
#
# COMPACT_ATOMS: atom_id res chain seq x y z
N MET A 1 10.34 22.16 15.31
CA MET A 1 9.02 21.72 14.84
C MET A 1 8.94 20.27 15.22
N ASP A 2 8.33 19.99 16.37
CA ASP A 2 8.19 18.64 16.91
C ASP A 2 6.74 18.21 16.71
N GLY A 3 6.37 17.98 15.45
CA GLY A 3 5.10 17.34 15.12
C GLY A 3 5.24 15.83 15.30
N ASP A 4 4.28 15.19 15.97
CA ASP A 4 4.20 13.73 15.98
C ASP A 4 4.10 13.26 14.51
N PRO A 5 5.04 12.44 14.00
CA PRO A 5 4.94 11.92 12.63
C PRO A 5 3.67 11.07 12.41
N PHE A 6 2.91 10.79 13.48
CA PHE A 6 1.64 10.09 13.48
C PHE A 6 0.49 10.95 13.99
N GLU A 7 0.56 12.28 13.84
CA GLU A 7 -0.55 13.20 14.07
C GLU A 7 -1.83 12.64 13.41
N GLU A 8 -2.96 12.62 14.13
CA GLU A 8 -4.18 12.00 13.61
C GLU A 8 -4.56 12.60 12.27
N SER A 9 -4.54 11.76 11.23
CA SER A 9 -4.89 12.15 9.87
C SER A 9 -6.27 12.78 9.84
N ASP A 10 -6.39 13.94 9.17
CA ASP A 10 -7.66 14.66 8.96
C ASP A 10 -8.80 13.66 8.66
N PRO A 11 -9.93 13.70 9.37
CA PRO A 11 -11.09 12.84 9.11
C PRO A 11 -11.54 12.85 7.64
N ALA A 12 -11.41 13.98 6.94
CA ALA A 12 -11.72 14.08 5.52
C ALA A 12 -10.71 13.29 4.65
N SER A 13 -9.43 13.33 5.02
CA SER A 13 -8.37 12.53 4.39
C SER A 13 -8.66 11.03 4.58
N THR A 14 -9.00 10.63 5.81
CA THR A 14 -9.33 9.25 6.19
C THR A 14 -10.53 8.72 5.40
N LYS A 15 -11.57 9.52 5.20
CA LYS A 15 -12.75 9.13 4.38
C LYS A 15 -12.38 8.91 2.92
N LYS A 16 -11.61 9.82 2.31
CA LYS A 16 -11.17 9.69 0.92
C LYS A 16 -10.30 8.44 0.71
N GLN A 17 -9.39 8.17 1.64
CA GLN A 17 -8.53 6.99 1.59
C GLN A 17 -9.35 5.70 1.69
N ARG A 18 -10.35 5.67 2.58
CA ARG A 18 -11.31 4.56 2.65
C ARG A 18 -12.05 4.33 1.34
N GLU A 19 -12.55 5.39 0.70
CA GLU A 19 -13.24 5.30 -0.59
C GLU A 19 -12.32 4.74 -1.69
N GLN A 20 -11.05 5.17 -1.73
CA GLN A 20 -10.05 4.66 -2.67
C GLN A 20 -9.77 3.17 -2.46
N VAL A 21 -9.58 2.75 -1.21
CA VAL A 21 -9.35 1.34 -0.83
C VAL A 21 -10.53 0.46 -1.22
N LEU A 22 -11.76 0.90 -0.95
CA LEU A 22 -12.96 0.16 -1.33
C LEU A 22 -13.12 0.06 -2.85
N GLU A 23 -12.71 1.09 -3.59
CA GLU A 23 -12.70 1.03 -5.05
C GLU A 23 -11.72 0.00 -5.59
N VAL A 24 -10.53 -0.13 -4.99
CA VAL A 24 -9.57 -1.20 -5.32
C VAL A 24 -10.21 -2.58 -5.13
N ALA A 25 -10.92 -2.80 -4.02
CA ALA A 25 -11.60 -4.07 -3.77
C ALA A 25 -12.71 -4.37 -4.79
N ARG A 26 -13.48 -3.36 -5.21
CA ARG A 26 -14.56 -3.51 -6.21
C ARG A 26 -14.07 -3.88 -7.60
N GLN A 27 -12.85 -3.49 -7.97
CA GLN A 27 -12.29 -3.81 -9.28
C GLN A 27 -12.03 -5.32 -9.45
N ARG A 28 -11.78 -6.04 -8.34
CA ARG A 28 -11.40 -7.47 -8.36
C ARG A 28 -12.00 -8.21 -7.15
N PRO A 29 -13.35 -8.29 -7.05
CA PRO A 29 -14.05 -8.68 -5.83
C PRO A 29 -13.86 -10.16 -5.44
N ALA A 30 -13.46 -11.02 -6.39
CA ALA A 30 -13.25 -12.44 -6.13
C ALA A 30 -11.93 -12.76 -5.39
N THR A 31 -11.01 -11.79 -5.32
CA THR A 31 -9.67 -11.99 -4.74
C THR A 31 -9.69 -12.00 -3.21
N ASN A 32 -8.72 -12.69 -2.58
CA ASN A 32 -8.57 -12.67 -1.13
C ASN A 32 -8.32 -11.26 -0.60
N VAL A 33 -7.50 -10.46 -1.29
CA VAL A 33 -7.24 -9.07 -0.92
C VAL A 33 -8.53 -8.25 -0.88
N ALA A 34 -9.37 -8.33 -1.92
CA ALA A 34 -10.63 -7.60 -1.95
C ALA A 34 -11.58 -8.00 -0.80
N LYS A 35 -11.66 -9.31 -0.50
CA LYS A 35 -12.46 -9.81 0.63
C LYS A 35 -11.92 -9.32 1.97
N SER A 36 -10.60 -9.35 2.16
CA SER A 36 -9.95 -8.85 3.38
C SER A 36 -10.11 -7.34 3.55
N ILE A 37 -10.08 -6.57 2.46
CA ILE A 37 -10.37 -5.12 2.49
C ILE A 37 -11.79 -4.90 3.00
N VAL A 38 -12.78 -5.55 2.39
CA VAL A 38 -14.19 -5.39 2.78
C VAL A 38 -14.40 -5.81 4.24
N ALA A 39 -13.88 -6.98 4.64
CA ALA A 39 -14.00 -7.46 6.01
C ALA A 39 -13.43 -6.47 7.03
N TYR A 40 -12.27 -5.88 6.74
CA TYR A 40 -11.66 -4.89 7.61
C TYR A 40 -12.45 -3.58 7.67
N GLU A 41 -12.91 -3.09 6.52
CA GLU A 41 -13.65 -1.83 6.42
C GLU A 41 -15.06 -1.90 7.01
N GLU A 42 -15.65 -3.10 7.10
CA GLU A 42 -16.93 -3.35 7.78
C GLU A 42 -16.76 -3.52 9.29
N GLN A 43 -15.72 -4.26 9.71
CA GLN A 43 -15.43 -4.52 11.12
C GLN A 43 -13.93 -4.34 11.40
N PRO A 44 -13.49 -3.12 11.72
CA PRO A 44 -12.08 -2.86 12.01
C PRO A 44 -11.63 -3.60 13.27
N ASP A 45 -10.73 -4.58 13.10
CA ASP A 45 -10.12 -5.37 14.16
C ASP A 45 -8.64 -5.63 13.86
N LEU A 46 -7.82 -5.77 14.90
CA LEU A 46 -6.38 -5.97 14.77
C LEU A 46 -6.03 -7.24 13.99
N SER A 47 -6.74 -8.35 14.24
CA SER A 47 -6.47 -9.61 13.55
C SER A 47 -6.84 -9.53 12.07
N ILE A 48 -7.95 -8.86 11.75
CA ILE A 48 -8.41 -8.65 10.38
C ILE A 48 -7.43 -7.75 9.62
N LEU A 49 -6.92 -6.69 10.26
CA LEU A 49 -5.91 -5.82 9.67
C LEU A 49 -4.61 -6.57 9.35
N VAL A 50 -4.15 -7.44 10.27
CA VAL A 50 -2.96 -8.27 10.03
C VAL A 50 -3.16 -9.16 8.81
N VAL A 51 -4.30 -9.87 8.74
CA VAL A 51 -4.63 -10.73 7.59
C VAL A 51 -4.69 -9.92 6.29
N LEU A 52 -5.30 -8.74 6.32
CA LEU A 52 -5.34 -7.85 5.16
C LEU A 52 -3.94 -7.46 4.67
N LEU A 53 -3.07 -7.00 5.58
CA LEU A 53 -1.71 -6.61 5.22
C LEU A 53 -0.90 -7.80 4.68
N GLU A 54 -1.08 -8.99 5.27
CA GLU A 54 -0.48 -10.21 4.76
C GLU A 54 -0.95 -10.54 3.35
N GLU A 55 -2.25 -10.50 3.07
CA GLU A 55 -2.80 -10.79 1.75
C GLU A 55 -2.32 -9.77 0.69
N ILE A 56 -2.27 -8.48 1.03
CA ILE A 56 -1.70 -7.45 0.15
C ILE A 56 -0.23 -7.78 -0.14
N SER A 57 0.56 -8.12 0.88
CA SER A 57 1.98 -8.42 0.72
C SER A 57 2.28 -9.67 -0.11
N LYS A 58 1.29 -10.56 -0.31
CA LYS A 58 1.44 -11.78 -1.11
C LYS A 58 1.12 -11.57 -2.59
N ASN A 59 0.58 -10.41 -2.97
CA ASN A 59 0.09 -10.16 -4.31
C ASN A 59 0.70 -8.86 -4.88
N SER A 60 1.60 -9.01 -5.85
CA SER A 60 2.35 -7.90 -6.47
C SER A 60 1.45 -6.81 -7.06
N ASP A 61 0.33 -7.19 -7.67
CA ASP A 61 -0.60 -6.23 -8.28
C ASP A 61 -1.21 -5.31 -7.21
N TYR A 62 -1.44 -5.84 -6.01
CA TYR A 62 -1.97 -5.04 -4.90
C TYR A 62 -0.87 -4.34 -4.09
N SER A 63 0.27 -4.99 -3.86
CA SER A 63 1.37 -4.35 -3.14
C SER A 63 1.91 -3.13 -3.88
N THR A 64 1.88 -3.15 -5.22
CA THR A 64 2.28 -2.02 -6.08
C THR A 64 1.14 -1.03 -6.38
N ASP A 65 -0.10 -1.32 -6.01
CA ASP A 65 -1.21 -0.37 -6.12
C ASP A 65 -1.08 0.74 -5.06
N LEU A 66 -0.67 1.93 -5.49
CA LEU A 66 -0.42 3.07 -4.62
C LEU A 66 -1.69 3.65 -3.97
N ARG A 67 -2.88 3.24 -4.42
CA ARG A 67 -4.15 3.60 -3.76
C ARG A 67 -4.33 2.88 -2.43
N LEU A 68 -3.69 1.72 -2.24
CA LEU A 68 -3.66 1.01 -0.96
C LEU A 68 -2.60 1.64 -0.04
N SER A 69 -2.92 2.79 0.56
CA SER A 69 -1.95 3.52 1.37
C SER A 69 -1.45 2.72 2.57
N THR A 70 -0.13 2.56 2.67
CA THR A 70 0.56 1.95 3.82
C THR A 70 0.49 2.85 5.05
N GLU A 71 0.40 4.16 4.86
CA GLU A 71 0.17 5.13 5.94
C GLU A 71 -1.23 4.97 6.53
N TYR A 72 -2.25 4.81 5.68
CA TYR A 72 -3.63 4.60 6.11
C TYR A 72 -3.76 3.39 7.04
N TYR A 73 -3.26 2.23 6.61
CA TYR A 73 -3.28 1.02 7.42
C TYR A 73 -2.28 1.06 8.57
N GLY A 74 -1.15 1.76 8.43
CA GLY A 74 -0.18 1.98 9.51
C GLY A 74 -0.78 2.77 10.68
N ASN A 75 -1.51 3.84 10.39
CA ASN A 75 -2.20 4.63 11.42
C ASN A 75 -3.28 3.81 12.13
N HIS A 76 -4.03 3.00 11.39
CA HIS A 76 -4.99 2.09 12.00
C HIS A 76 -4.32 1.02 12.87
N LEU A 77 -3.20 0.44 12.42
CA LEU A 77 -2.41 -0.51 13.20
C LEU A 77 -1.96 0.10 14.52
N LEU A 78 -1.44 1.33 14.49
CA LEU A 78 -1.02 2.05 15.69
C LEU A 78 -2.18 2.27 16.67
N ARG A 79 -3.36 2.65 16.15
CA ARG A 79 -4.57 2.83 16.96
C ARG A 79 -5.00 1.51 17.62
N LEU A 80 -5.07 0.44 16.85
CA LEU A 80 -5.51 -0.88 17.32
C LEU A 80 -4.52 -1.51 18.30
N CYS A 81 -3.21 -1.35 18.11
CA CYS A 81 -2.18 -1.82 19.04
C CYS A 81 -2.15 -1.04 20.37
N LYS A 82 -2.68 0.20 20.40
CA LYS A 82 -2.81 1.03 21.62
C LYS A 82 -4.13 0.80 22.35
N ASP A 83 -5.06 0.02 21.80
CA ASP A 83 -6.34 -0.28 22.45
C ASP A 83 -6.11 -1.04 23.76
N ARG A 84 -6.68 -0.53 24.86
CA ARG A 84 -6.58 -1.11 26.20
C ARG A 84 -7.22 -2.49 26.30
N ASN A 85 -8.13 -2.83 25.40
CA ASN A 85 -8.78 -4.13 25.34
C ASN A 85 -7.90 -5.20 24.67
N VAL A 86 -6.82 -4.81 23.99
CA VAL A 86 -5.89 -5.75 23.36
C VAL A 86 -4.75 -6.07 24.33
N PRO A 87 -4.54 -7.34 24.71
CA PRO A 87 -3.42 -7.72 25.56
C PRO A 87 -2.08 -7.31 24.92
N ARG A 88 -1.18 -6.71 25.69
CA ARG A 88 0.13 -6.23 25.19
C ARG A 88 0.90 -7.27 24.36
N ARG A 89 0.87 -8.54 24.76
CA ARG A 89 1.54 -9.63 24.02
C ARG A 89 0.93 -9.84 22.63
N VAL A 90 -0.40 -9.74 22.52
CA VAL A 90 -1.12 -9.83 21.24
C VAL A 90 -0.78 -8.62 20.38
N ALA A 91 -0.83 -7.41 20.94
CA ALA A 91 -0.46 -6.19 20.21
C ALA A 91 0.97 -6.26 19.65
N LEU A 92 1.94 -6.74 20.43
CA LEU A 92 3.32 -6.90 19.97
C LEU A 92 3.46 -7.98 18.88
N GLY A 93 2.79 -9.12 19.03
CA GLY A 93 2.84 -10.20 18.04
C GLY A 93 2.21 -9.78 16.71
N CYS A 94 0.97 -9.30 16.75
CA CYS A 94 0.25 -8.79 15.58
C CYS A 94 0.96 -7.59 14.95
N GLY A 95 1.45 -6.65 15.76
CA GLY A 95 2.23 -5.51 15.29
C GLY A 95 3.50 -5.93 14.55
N GLY A 96 4.23 -6.93 15.05
CA GLY A 96 5.39 -7.49 14.38
C GLY A 96 5.06 -8.08 13.00
N SER A 97 4.01 -8.91 12.90
CA SER A 97 3.56 -9.49 11.63
C SER A 97 3.11 -8.42 10.62
N ALA A 98 2.37 -7.42 11.10
CA ALA A 98 1.93 -6.31 10.26
C ALA A 98 3.11 -5.48 9.74
N ILE A 99 4.12 -5.20 10.57
CA ILE A 99 5.34 -4.48 10.16
C ILE A 99 6.11 -5.27 9.09
N GLN A 100 6.22 -6.59 9.23
CA GLN A 100 6.87 -7.42 8.20
C GLN A 100 6.12 -7.34 6.86
N SER A 101 4.79 -7.42 6.89
CA SER A 101 3.94 -7.31 5.70
C SER A 101 4.05 -5.93 5.04
N LEU A 102 4.03 -4.86 5.85
CA LEU A 102 4.26 -3.48 5.37
C LEU A 102 5.65 -3.34 4.74
N GLY A 103 6.69 -3.89 5.37
CA GLY A 103 8.05 -3.88 4.85
C GLY A 103 8.15 -4.53 3.46
N LYS A 104 7.47 -5.68 3.27
CA LYS A 104 7.39 -6.33 1.96
C LYS A 104 6.64 -5.49 0.93
N ILE A 105 5.50 -4.89 1.29
CA ILE A 105 4.74 -4.00 0.41
C ILE A 105 5.62 -2.82 -0.05
N TYR A 106 6.37 -2.22 0.87
CA TYR A 106 7.31 -1.14 0.52
C TYR A 106 8.44 -1.62 -0.40
N ALA A 107 9.00 -2.81 -0.17
CA ALA A 107 10.03 -3.38 -1.04
C ALA A 107 9.51 -3.58 -2.47
N ASP A 108 8.32 -4.17 -2.63
CA ASP A 108 7.68 -4.37 -3.93
C ASP A 108 7.47 -3.03 -4.67
N ARG A 109 7.10 -1.97 -3.95
CA ARG A 109 6.92 -0.63 -4.53
C ARG A 109 8.22 0.00 -4.99
N VAL A 110 9.30 -0.15 -4.22
CA VAL A 110 10.62 0.33 -4.61
C VAL A 110 11.09 -0.37 -5.87
N GLU A 111 10.92 -1.69 -5.94
CA GLU A 111 11.26 -2.48 -7.13
C GLU A 111 10.43 -2.04 -8.35
N TYR A 112 9.11 -1.90 -8.19
CA TYR A 112 8.20 -1.44 -9.25
C TYR A 112 8.59 -0.06 -9.81
N ILE A 113 8.92 0.90 -8.94
CA ILE A 113 9.36 2.24 -9.35
C ILE A 113 10.72 2.16 -10.06
N GLY A 114 11.63 1.31 -9.59
CA GLY A 114 12.92 1.04 -10.23
C GLY A 114 12.74 0.55 -11.68
N GLN A 115 11.97 -0.52 -11.87
CA GLN A 115 11.67 -1.09 -13.19
C GLN A 115 10.97 -0.09 -14.11
N THR A 116 10.02 0.68 -13.57
CA THR A 116 9.32 1.73 -14.32
C THR A 116 10.29 2.81 -14.81
N THR A 117 11.24 3.19 -13.97
CA THR A 117 12.26 4.21 -14.31
C THR A 117 13.20 3.71 -15.39
N GLU A 118 13.65 2.45 -15.31
CA GLU A 118 14.48 1.82 -16.33
C GLU A 118 13.77 1.80 -17.68
N HIS A 119 12.51 1.36 -17.71
CA HIS A 119 11.71 1.32 -18.94
C HIS A 119 11.49 2.71 -19.57
N ILE A 120 11.26 3.74 -18.74
CA ILE A 120 11.17 5.13 -19.20
C ILE A 120 12.50 5.57 -19.86
N ASN A 121 13.63 5.25 -19.23
CA ASN A 121 14.96 5.60 -19.75
C ASN A 121 15.27 4.91 -21.08
N GLU A 122 14.93 3.63 -21.21
CA GLU A 122 15.07 2.86 -22.46
C GLU A 122 14.19 3.43 -23.58
N SER A 123 12.94 3.78 -23.24
CA SER A 123 11.99 4.36 -24.20
C SER A 123 12.47 5.73 -24.70
N MET A 124 12.97 6.58 -23.82
CA MET A 124 13.54 7.88 -24.20
C MET A 124 14.80 7.73 -25.06
N SER A 125 15.69 6.80 -24.69
CA SER A 125 16.91 6.52 -25.45
C SER A 125 16.59 6.03 -26.87
N SER A 126 15.58 5.18 -27.01
CA SER A 126 15.12 4.67 -28.31
C SER A 126 14.51 5.78 -29.16
N ALA A 127 13.65 6.61 -28.59
CA ALA A 127 13.06 7.76 -29.27
C ALA A 127 14.11 8.77 -29.78
N GLN A 128 15.18 8.99 -29.01
CA GLN A 128 16.29 9.86 -29.41
C GLN A 128 17.08 9.29 -30.60
N ARG A 129 17.30 7.98 -30.66
CA ARG A 129 17.96 7.32 -31.80
C ARG A 129 17.11 7.46 -33.06
N GLU A 130 15.82 7.15 -32.98
CA GLU A 130 14.89 7.28 -34.11
C GLU A 130 14.80 8.71 -34.64
N ALA A 131 14.80 9.72 -33.75
CA ALA A 131 14.80 11.13 -34.15
C ALA A 131 16.11 11.53 -34.85
N SER A 132 17.25 10.97 -34.43
CA SER A 132 18.56 11.26 -35.01
C SER A 132 18.71 10.63 -36.40
N GLU A 133 18.23 9.40 -36.59
CA GLU A 133 18.24 8.70 -37.87
C GLU A 133 17.33 9.34 -38.93
N LYS A 134 16.20 9.92 -38.52
CA LYS A 134 15.32 10.70 -39.42
C LYS A 134 15.97 12.00 -39.90
N ASN A 135 16.80 12.63 -39.08
CA ASN A 135 17.44 13.91 -39.40
C ASN A 135 18.70 13.76 -40.29
N THR A 136 19.29 12.58 -40.37
CA THR A 136 20.44 12.29 -41.25
C THR A 136 20.06 11.71 -42.61
N SER A 137 18.77 11.43 -42.82
CA SER A 137 18.23 10.81 -44.04
C SER A 137 17.43 11.77 -44.93
N GLY A 138 17.41 13.08 -44.62
CA GLY A 138 16.78 14.14 -45.40
C GLY A 138 17.78 15.21 -45.81
#